data_AF-A0A938ZHR3-F1
#
_entry.id   AF-A0A938ZHR3-F1
#
_cell.length_a   1.000
_cell.length_b   1.000
_cell.length_c   1.000
_cell.angle_alpha   90.00
_cell.angle_beta   90.00
_cell.angle_gamma   90.00
#
_symmetry.space_group_name_H-M   'P 1'
#
loop_
_entity.id
_entity.type
_entity.pdbx_description
1 polymer ?
#
loop_
_entity_poly.entity_id
_entity_poly.type
_entity_poly.pdbx_seq_one_letter_code
_entity_poly.pdbx_strand_id
1 'polypeptide(L)' 'MPNPKGNPQNFEPAQPKGDKPLTDQLSFRVSKEMKEEVKAKDDPPEFCRQAIQKALDEDREK' A
#
# COMPACT_ATOMS: atom_id res chain seq x y z
N MET A 1 12.93 -12.98 46.97
CA MET A 1 12.62 -11.59 46.58
C MET A 1 11.75 -11.64 45.32
N PRO A 2 10.53 -11.09 45.32
CA PRO A 2 9.72 -11.02 44.10
C PRO A 2 10.37 -10.05 43.11
N ASN A 3 10.56 -10.50 41.86
CA ASN A 3 11.25 -9.74 40.82
C ASN A 3 10.35 -8.57 40.32
N PRO A 4 10.77 -7.30 40.42
CA PRO A 4 10.06 -6.17 39.84
C PRO A 4 10.43 -6.06 38.35
N LYS A 5 9.96 -7.01 37.54
CA LYS A 5 10.09 -6.91 36.08
C LYS A 5 8.91 -6.08 35.57
N GLY A 6 9.25 -4.91 35.05
CA GLY A 6 8.35 -3.80 34.76
C GLY A 6 7.15 -4.18 33.88
N ASN A 7 6.07 -3.44 34.10
CA ASN A 7 4.83 -3.54 33.36
C ASN A 7 5.09 -3.49 31.85
N PRO A 8 4.72 -4.53 31.09
CA PRO A 8 4.82 -4.54 29.63
C PRO A 8 3.68 -3.74 28.95
N GLN A 9 2.98 -2.87 29.69
CA GLN A 9 1.79 -2.16 29.20
C GLN A 9 2.10 -0.95 28.31
N ASN A 10 3.36 -0.49 28.21
CA ASN A 10 3.70 0.75 27.48
C ASN A 10 4.32 0.54 26.10
N PHE A 11 4.23 -0.67 25.54
CA PHE A 11 4.48 -0.86 24.12
C PHE A 11 3.19 -0.53 23.37
N GLU A 12 2.85 0.76 23.31
CA GLU A 12 1.99 1.23 22.23
C GLU A 12 2.68 0.75 20.94
N PRO A 13 1.98 0.00 20.06
CA PRO A 13 2.59 -0.41 18.81
C PRO A 13 2.98 0.89 18.11
N ALA A 14 4.27 1.11 17.96
CA ALA A 14 4.80 2.24 17.21
C ALA A 14 4.14 2.16 15.85
N GLN A 15 3.07 2.95 15.63
CA GLN A 15 2.41 2.98 14.35
C GLN A 15 3.49 3.40 13.38
N PRO A 16 3.86 2.56 12.39
CA PRO A 16 4.88 2.96 11.45
C PRO A 16 4.38 4.23 10.77
N LYS A 17 5.01 5.37 11.10
CA LYS A 17 4.88 6.65 10.37
C LYS A 17 5.63 6.53 9.04
N GLY A 18 5.25 5.54 8.25
CA GLY A 18 5.87 5.24 6.97
C GLY A 18 4.93 4.32 6.24
N ASP A 19 4.37 4.84 5.15
CA ASP A 19 3.54 4.19 4.13
C ASP A 19 2.52 3.16 4.64
N LYS A 20 1.22 3.47 4.48
CA LYS A 20 0.15 2.52 4.80
C LYS A 20 0.51 1.16 4.19
N PRO A 21 0.58 0.06 4.97
CA PRO A 21 1.00 -1.20 4.42
C PRO A 21 0.07 -1.55 3.26
N LEU A 22 0.65 -1.87 2.10
CA LEU A 22 -0.07 -2.35 0.94
C LEU A 22 -0.59 -3.76 1.25
N THR A 23 -1.67 -3.82 2.02
CA THR A 23 -2.23 -5.05 2.60
C THR A 23 -3.12 -5.82 1.63
N ASP A 24 -3.58 -5.16 0.57
CA ASP A 24 -4.63 -5.67 -0.30
C ASP A 24 -4.18 -5.70 -1.77
N GLN A 25 -4.50 -6.81 -2.44
CA GLN A 25 -4.24 -7.00 -3.86
C GLN A 25 -5.55 -6.84 -4.65
N LEU A 26 -5.63 -5.79 -5.47
CA LEU A 26 -6.73 -5.62 -6.42
C LEU A 26 -6.43 -6.39 -7.71
N SER A 27 -7.27 -7.35 -8.07
CA SER A 27 -7.17 -8.10 -9.32
C SER A 27 -8.36 -7.76 -10.23
N PHE A 28 -8.11 -7.10 -11.36
CA PHE A 28 -9.13 -6.77 -12.35
C PHE A 28 -8.71 -7.21 -13.75
N ARG A 29 -9.69 -7.37 -14.64
CA ARG A 29 -9.45 -7.73 -16.05
C ARG A 29 -9.01 -6.49 -16.82
N VAL A 30 -7.86 -6.58 -17.48
CA VAL A 30 -7.34 -5.55 -18.40
C VAL A 30 -7.29 -6.09 -19.83
N SER A 31 -7.28 -5.21 -20.83
CA SER A 31 -7.01 -5.59 -22.21
C SER A 31 -5.56 -6.10 -22.35
N LYS A 32 -5.29 -6.87 -23.42
CA LYS A 32 -3.95 -7.43 -23.67
C LYS A 32 -2.91 -6.33 -23.88
N GLU A 33 -3.26 -5.32 -24.67
CA GLU A 33 -2.43 -4.16 -24.97
C GLU A 33 -2.00 -3.45 -23.68
N MET A 34 -2.95 -3.13 -22.79
CA MET A 34 -2.64 -2.51 -21.50
C MET A 34 -1.72 -3.36 -20.64
N LYS A 35 -1.91 -4.68 -20.62
CA LYS A 35 -1.04 -5.60 -19.87
C LYS A 35 0.38 -5.60 -20.43
N GLU A 36 0.54 -5.54 -21.74
CA GLU A 36 1.85 -5.49 -22.39
C GLU A 36 2.55 -4.16 -22.14
N GLU A 37 1.82 -3.03 -22.24
CA GLU A 37 2.36 -1.71 -21.93
C GLU A 37 2.79 -1.57 -20.47
N VAL A 38 1.97 -2.05 -19.53
CA VAL A 38 2.29 -2.05 -18.09
C VAL A 38 3.48 -2.95 -17.77
N LYS A 39 3.59 -4.10 -18.44
CA LYS A 39 4.75 -5.01 -18.30
C LYS A 39 6.02 -4.49 -18.93
N ALA A 40 5.91 -3.65 -19.96
CA ALA A 40 7.06 -3.02 -20.61
C ALA A 40 7.64 -1.86 -19.79
N LYS A 41 6.98 -1.44 -18.70
CA LYS A 41 7.53 -0.48 -17.73
C LYS A 41 8.51 -1.16 -16.77
N ASP A 42 9.43 -0.37 -16.24
CA ASP A 42 10.42 -0.79 -15.24
C ASP A 42 9.74 -1.32 -13.96
N ASP A 43 8.70 -0.62 -13.50
CA ASP A 43 7.91 -0.99 -12.33
C ASP A 43 6.41 -1.09 -12.64
N PRO A 44 5.94 -2.24 -13.16
CA PRO A 44 4.53 -2.51 -13.40
C PRO A 44 3.61 -2.27 -12.18
N PRO A 45 3.96 -2.70 -10.95
CA PRO A 45 3.07 -2.50 -9.80
C PRO A 45 2.98 -1.04 -9.35
N GLU A 46 4.08 -0.29 -9.39
CA GLU A 46 4.10 1.15 -9.07
C GLU A 46 3.29 1.94 -10.09
N PHE A 47 3.44 1.64 -11.38
CA PHE A 47 2.65 2.27 -12.43
C PHE A 47 1.14 2.09 -12.21
N CYS A 48 0.71 0.87 -11.91
CA CYS A 48 -0.69 0.59 -11.58
C CYS A 48 -1.15 1.38 -10.35
N ARG A 49 -0.33 1.46 -9.30
CA ARG A 49 -0.65 2.23 -8.08
C ARG A 49 -0.82 3.72 -8.39
N GLN A 50 0.13 4.32 -9.10
CA GLN A 50 0.10 5.73 -9.46
C GLN A 50 -1.09 6.05 -10.35
N ALA A 51 -1.38 5.21 -11.35
CA ALA A 51 -2.53 5.38 -12.24
C ALA A 51 -3.86 5.34 -11.46
N ILE A 52 -4.01 4.37 -10.55
CA ILE A 52 -5.20 4.25 -9.70
C ILE A 52 -5.29 5.44 -8.73
N GLN A 53 -4.19 5.83 -8.09
CA GLN A 53 -4.16 6.94 -7.16
C GLN A 53 -4.55 8.25 -7.84
N LYS A 54 -4.01 8.51 -9.04
CA LYS A 54 -4.37 9.69 -9.82
C LYS A 54 -5.84 9.68 -10.24
N ALA A 55 -6.34 8.54 -10.72
CA ALA A 55 -7.74 8.41 -11.10
C ALA A 55 -8.70 8.61 -9.91
N LEU A 56 -8.33 8.11 -8.72
CA LEU A 56 -9.11 8.32 -7.49
C LEU A 56 -9.06 9.77 -6.99
N ASP A 57 -7.92 10.44 -7.16
CA ASP A 57 -7.77 11.85 -6.82
C ASP A 57 -8.64 12.72 -7.72
N GLU A 58 -8.58 12.51 -9.04
CA GLU A 58 -9.43 13.18 -10.03
C GLU A 58 -10.93 12.92 -9.80
N ASP A 59 -11.32 11.72 -9.36
CA ASP A 59 -12.71 11.39 -9.02
C ASP A 59 -13.17 12.06 -7.72
N ARG A 60 -12.26 12.27 -6.76
CA ARG A 60 -12.52 12.99 -5.51
C ARG A 60 -12.64 14.50 -5.68
N GLU A 61 -11.98 15.06 -6.69
CA GLU A 61 -12.06 16.48 -7.04
C GLU A 61 -13.30 16.83 -7.89
N LYS A 62 -14.09 15.84 -8.31
CA LYS A 62 -15.39 16.01 -8.96
C LYS A 62 -16.54 16.10 -7.96
#